data_AF-A0A662VD10-F1
#
_entry.id   AF-A0A662VD10-F1
#
_cell.length_a   1.000
_cell.length_b   1.000
_cell.length_c   1.000
_cell.angle_alpha   90.00
_cell.angle_beta   90.00
_cell.angle_gamma   90.00
#
_symmetry.space_group_name_H-M   'P 1'
#
loop_
_entity.id
_entity.type
_entity.pdbx_description
1 polymer ?
#
loop_
_entity_poly.entity_id
_entity_poly.type
_entity_poly.pdbx_seq_one_letter_code
_entity_poly.pdbx_strand_id
1 'polypeptide(L)' 'MSNSKEQILEVLEKYGELNISKLARITGIHYRVLVKRLKELVEEGLVEERRFGRLRLFRIKK' A
#
# COMPACT_ATOMS: atom_id res chain seq x y z
N MET A 1 -1.53 -8.83 -14.89
CA MET A 1 -1.47 -7.48 -14.29
C MET A 1 -0.24 -7.45 -13.39
N SER A 2 0.52 -6.35 -13.42
CA SER A 2 1.77 -6.19 -12.66
C SER A 2 1.51 -6.33 -11.14
N ASN A 3 2.47 -6.88 -10.39
CA ASN A 3 2.45 -6.86 -8.91
C ASN A 3 3.55 -5.94 -8.38
N SER A 4 3.81 -4.86 -9.12
CA SER A 4 4.95 -3.99 -8.88
C SER A 4 4.65 -2.91 -7.84
N LYS A 5 5.71 -2.31 -7.32
CA LYS A 5 5.63 -1.25 -6.31
C LYS A 5 5.04 0.03 -6.92
N GLU A 6 5.35 0.31 -8.18
CA GLU A 6 4.88 1.48 -8.92
C GLU A 6 3.36 1.52 -8.96
N GLN A 7 2.69 0.39 -9.23
CA GLN A 7 1.22 0.34 -9.22
C GLN A 7 0.62 0.68 -7.84
N ILE A 8 1.27 0.27 -6.74
CA ILE A 8 0.82 0.60 -5.38
C ILE A 8 0.99 2.10 -5.14
N LEU A 9 2.12 2.67 -5.56
CA LEU A 9 2.40 4.10 -5.45
C LEU A 9 1.41 4.93 -6.26
N GLU A 10 1.11 4.56 -7.50
CA GLU A 10 0.10 5.23 -8.36
C GLU A 10 -1.28 5.24 -7.70
N VAL A 11 -1.68 4.13 -7.08
CA VAL A 11 -2.96 4.06 -6.36
C VAL A 11 -2.94 4.94 -5.11
N LEU A 12 -1.86 4.94 -4.34
CA LEU A 12 -1.74 5.81 -3.17
C LEU A 12 -1.67 7.29 -3.55
N GLU A 13 -0.99 7.65 -4.63
CA GLU A 13 -0.95 9.02 -5.16
C GLU A 13 -2.35 9.48 -5.59
N LYS A 14 -3.09 8.61 -6.29
CA LYS A 14 -4.43 8.91 -6.80
C LYS A 14 -5.49 9.06 -5.70
N TYR A 15 -5.42 8.23 -4.66
CA TYR A 15 -6.49 8.14 -3.65
C TYR A 15 -6.07 8.66 -2.26
N GLY A 16 -4.80 9.02 -2.07
CA GLY A 16 -4.25 9.47 -0.79
C GLY A 16 -4.01 8.31 0.18
N GLU A 17 -4.69 8.34 1.33
CA GLU A 17 -4.56 7.32 2.37
C GLU A 17 -5.58 6.20 2.18
N LEU A 18 -5.10 4.94 2.14
CA LEU A 18 -5.97 3.78 1.94
C LEU A 18 -5.67 2.67 2.94
N ASN A 19 -6.72 1.92 3.29
CA ASN A 19 -6.54 0.68 4.02
C ASN A 19 -6.04 -0.45 3.10
N ILE A 20 -5.36 -1.44 3.68
CA ILE A 20 -4.77 -2.54 2.90
C ILE A 20 -5.80 -3.37 2.13
N SER A 21 -7.02 -3.54 2.65
CA SER A 21 -8.08 -4.29 1.98
C SER A 21 -8.61 -3.56 0.73
N LYS A 22 -8.69 -2.23 0.78
CA LYS A 22 -9.08 -1.37 -0.34
C LYS A 22 -7.97 -1.32 -1.38
N LEU A 23 -6.70 -1.25 -0.95
CA LEU A 23 -5.54 -1.40 -1.83
C LEU A 23 -5.55 -2.74 -2.57
N ALA A 24 -5.78 -3.85 -1.89
CA ALA A 24 -5.87 -5.17 -2.52
C ALA A 24 -7.01 -5.24 -3.56
N ARG A 25 -8.17 -4.65 -3.23
CA ARG A 25 -9.32 -4.61 -4.14
C ARG A 25 -9.07 -3.76 -5.38
N ILE A 26 -8.42 -2.60 -5.24
CA ILE A 26 -8.14 -1.70 -6.37
C ILE A 26 -7.02 -2.25 -7.24
N THR A 27 -5.93 -2.71 -6.63
CA THR A 27 -4.75 -3.18 -7.36
C THR A 27 -4.93 -4.57 -7.95
N GLY A 28 -5.83 -5.39 -7.39
CA GLY A 28 -5.96 -6.81 -7.71
C GLY A 28 -4.79 -7.66 -7.21
N ILE A 29 -3.85 -7.08 -6.45
CA ILE A 29 -2.68 -7.77 -5.94
C ILE A 29 -3.09 -8.68 -4.78
N HIS A 30 -2.62 -9.92 -4.82
CA HIS A 30 -2.87 -10.89 -3.75
C HIS A 30 -2.38 -10.36 -2.40
N TYR A 31 -3.19 -10.53 -1.34
CA TYR A 31 -2.95 -9.92 -0.03
C TYR A 31 -1.53 -10.17 0.51
N ARG A 32 -1.01 -11.40 0.43
CA ARG A 32 0.36 -11.73 0.90
C ARG A 32 1.45 -10.97 0.13
N VAL A 33 1.25 -10.77 -1.18
CA VAL A 33 2.19 -10.03 -2.03
C VAL A 33 2.11 -8.54 -1.70
N LEU A 34 0.89 -8.00 -1.57
CA LEU A 34 0.66 -6.60 -1.20
C LEU A 34 1.30 -6.26 0.15
N VAL A 35 1.14 -7.13 1.17
CA VAL A 35 1.78 -6.96 2.47
C VAL A 35 3.30 -6.88 2.35
N LYS A 36 3.91 -7.78 1.56
CA LYS A 36 5.36 -7.78 1.32
C LYS A 36 5.80 -6.48 0.65
N ARG A 37 5.13 -6.05 -0.42
CA ARG A 37 5.47 -4.83 -1.16
C ARG A 37 5.29 -3.56 -0.34
N LEU A 38 4.20 -3.45 0.42
CA LEU A 38 3.97 -2.31 1.31
C LEU A 38 5.03 -2.25 2.41
N LYS A 39 5.46 -3.40 2.94
CA LYS A 39 6.58 -3.45 3.90
C LYS A 39 7.88 -2.93 3.27
N GLU A 40 8.23 -3.41 2.07
CA GLU A 40 9.41 -2.93 1.35
C GLU A 40 9.34 -1.41 1.08
N LEU A 41 8.18 -0.88 0.67
CA LEU A 41 7.97 0.56 0.44
C LEU A 41 8.08 1.40 1.72
N VAL A 42 7.67 0.85 2.85
CA VAL A 42 7.83 1.49 4.16
C VAL A 42 9.30 1.51 4.58
N GLU A 43 10.02 0.40 4.36
CA GLU A 43 11.47 0.30 4.63
C GLU A 43 12.28 1.25 3.74
N GLU A 44 11.88 1.43 2.48
CA GLU A 44 12.45 2.40 1.54
C GLU A 44 12.08 3.86 1.86
N GLY A 45 11.14 4.08 2.78
CA GLY A 45 10.69 5.42 3.18
C GLY A 45 9.79 6.12 2.16
N LEU A 46 9.24 5.41 1.18
CA LEU A 46 8.33 5.96 0.17
C LEU A 46 6.87 6.01 0.63
N VAL A 47 6.50 5.10 1.53
CA VAL A 47 5.15 4.99 2.10
C VAL A 47 5.26 4.96 3.63
N GLU A 48 4.27 5.52 4.33
CA GLU A 48 4.13 5.31 5.77
C GLU A 48 2.94 4.39 6.09
N GLU A 49 3.07 3.60 7.14
CA GLU A 49 2.00 2.77 7.70
C GLU A 49 1.51 3.36 9.02
N ARG A 50 0.20 3.57 9.13
CA ARG A 50 -0.47 3.92 10.39
C ARG A 50 -1.36 2.77 10.84
N ARG A 51 -1.26 2.42 12.11
CA ARG A 51 -2.02 1.31 12.72
C ARG A 51 -2.97 1.81 13.79
N PHE A 52 -4.24 1.41 13.67
CA PHE A 52 -5.28 1.65 14.66
C PHE A 52 -5.92 0.31 15.04
N GLY A 53 -5.37 -0.34 16.07
CA GLY A 53 -5.69 -1.73 16.38
C GLY A 53 -5.39 -2.64 15.18
N ARG A 54 -6.43 -3.25 14.60
CA ARG A 54 -6.31 -4.12 13.41
C ARG A 54 -6.35 -3.35 12.08
N LEU A 55 -6.74 -2.07 12.09
CA LEU A 55 -6.77 -1.25 10.89
C LEU A 55 -5.35 -0.84 10.51
N ARG A 56 -5.00 -1.02 9.23
CA ARG A 56 -3.72 -0.65 8.63
C ARG A 56 -3.97 0.30 7.48
N LEU A 57 -3.51 1.54 7.61
CA LEU A 57 -3.63 2.62 6.62
C LEU A 57 -2.25 2.93 6.05
N PHE A 58 -2.20 3.23 4.75
CA PHE A 58 -0.99 3.53 4.01
C PHE A 58 -1.17 4.80 3.19
N ARG A 59 -0.16 5.66 3.14
CA ARG A 59 -0.09 6.85 2.28
C ARG A 59 1.35 7.12 1.83
N ILE A 60 1.52 7.84 0.74
CA ILE A 60 2.84 8.33 0.29
C ILE A 60 3.45 9.22 1.38
N LYS A 61 4.74 9.00 1.65
CA LYS A 61 5.52 9.87 2.55
C LYS A 61 5.94 11.11 1.77
N LYS A 62 5.52 12.29 2.23
CA LYS A 62 5.97 13.57 1.70
C LYS A 62 7.23 14.05 2.43
#